data_AF-A0A152A481-F1
#
_entry.id   AF-A0A152A481-F1
#
_cell.length_a   1.000
_cell.length_b   1.000
_cell.length_c   1.000
_cell.angle_alpha   90.00
_cell.angle_beta   90.00
_cell.angle_gamma   90.00
#
_symmetry.space_group_name_H-M   'P 1'
#
loop_
_entity.id
_entity.type
_entity.pdbx_description
1 polymer ?
#
loop_
_entity_poly.entity_id
_entity_poly.type
_entity_poly.pdbx_seq_one_letter_code
_entity_poly.pdbx_strand_id
1 'polypeptide(L)'
;MKLYLTLFALFITLVSCQTQIQTGYWDRNLNSPCGQLVHANVSYSYNDGGYTVTSSYGSMLLQNLTFDYSNEFFTAQGALYSLTNGQFLGFTDVKGFTSSTYYFQAAYAPSTEYNYPGGTDYYTFTQAPCTPDLNPHQTVHKGL
;
A
#
# COMPACT_ATOMS: atom_id res chain seq x y z
N MET A 1 25.82 15.49 34.50
CA MET A 1 24.50 14.82 34.56
C MET A 1 23.48 15.35 33.55
N LYS A 2 23.33 16.67 33.34
CA LYS A 2 22.36 17.23 32.39
C LYS A 2 22.57 16.83 30.91
N LEU A 3 23.82 16.64 30.47
CA LEU A 3 24.16 16.29 29.08
C LEU A 3 23.75 14.85 28.69
N TYR A 4 23.79 13.91 29.65
CA TYR A 4 23.40 12.52 29.40
C TYR A 4 21.88 12.34 29.31
N LEU A 5 21.11 13.14 30.06
CA LEU A 5 19.65 13.14 29.96
C LEU A 5 19.16 13.67 28.60
N THR A 6 19.81 14.71 28.05
CA THR A 6 19.46 15.24 26.73
C THR A 6 19.86 14.30 25.59
N LEU A 7 20.99 13.60 25.69
CA LEU A 7 21.37 12.57 24.70
C LEU A 7 20.44 11.34 24.73
N PHE A 8 19.97 10.93 25.91
CA PHE A 8 19.01 9.83 26.04
C PHE A 8 17.62 10.21 25.50
N ALA A 9 17.16 11.44 25.73
CA ALA A 9 15.92 11.95 25.15
C ALA A 9 15.99 12.07 23.61
N LEU A 10 17.14 12.46 23.05
CA LEU A 10 17.36 12.55 21.60
C LEU A 10 17.35 11.16 20.94
N PHE A 11 17.88 10.13 21.61
CA PHE A 11 17.85 8.74 21.13
C PHE A 11 16.44 8.14 21.15
N ILE A 12 15.59 8.51 22.13
CA ILE A 12 14.19 8.06 22.19
C ILE A 12 13.36 8.68 21.06
N THR A 13 13.67 9.91 20.63
CA THR A 13 12.96 10.55 19.50
C THR A 13 13.38 10.06 18.12
N LEU A 14 14.49 9.31 18.01
CA LEU A 14 14.95 8.69 16.77
C LEU A 14 14.42 7.25 16.60
N VAL A 15 13.59 6.78 17.53
CA VAL A 15 12.92 5.48 17.43
C VAL A 15 11.88 5.57 16.32
N SER A 16 12.32 5.19 15.12
CA SER A 16 11.53 4.69 14.00
C SER A 16 10.21 5.42 13.77
N CYS A 17 10.23 6.41 12.88
CA CYS A 17 9.02 6.74 12.13
C CYS A 17 8.64 5.48 11.34
N GLN A 18 7.87 4.58 11.95
CA GLN A 18 7.26 3.46 11.24
C GLN A 18 6.33 4.09 10.22
N THR A 19 6.66 3.95 8.94
CA THR A 19 5.83 4.38 7.82
C THR A 19 4.57 3.50 7.78
N GLN A 20 3.63 3.85 8.65
CA GLN A 20 2.26 3.38 8.64
C GLN A 20 1.53 4.11 7.50
N ILE A 21 0.93 3.36 6.57
CA ILE A 21 0.05 3.98 5.57
C ILE A 21 -1.12 4.64 6.29
N GLN A 22 -1.56 5.80 5.81
CA GLN A 22 -2.68 6.51 6.43
C GLN A 22 -3.97 5.71 6.33
N THR A 23 -4.72 5.66 7.42
CA THR A 23 -6.11 5.16 7.40
C THR A 23 -7.04 6.24 6.86
N GLY A 24 -8.11 5.85 6.16
CA GLY A 24 -9.12 6.76 5.65
C GLY A 24 -9.45 6.49 4.19
N TYR A 25 -9.81 7.54 3.46
CA TYR A 25 -10.23 7.44 2.06
C TYR A 25 -9.04 7.52 1.11
N TRP A 26 -9.02 6.58 0.17
CA TRP A 26 -7.99 6.42 -0.84
C TRP A 26 -8.60 6.30 -2.23
N ASP A 27 -7.87 6.82 -3.20
CA ASP A 27 -8.12 6.62 -4.62
C ASP A 27 -7.28 5.45 -5.11
N ARG A 28 -7.94 4.46 -5.73
CA ARG A 28 -7.34 3.29 -6.34
C ARG A 28 -7.44 3.42 -7.86
N ASN A 29 -6.31 3.42 -8.54
CA ASN A 29 -6.24 3.34 -9.99
C ASN A 29 -5.90 1.91 -10.41
N LEU A 30 -6.80 1.29 -11.18
CA LEU A 30 -6.67 -0.11 -11.62
C LEU A 30 -5.66 -0.26 -12.75
N ASN A 31 -4.71 -1.20 -12.60
CA ASN A 31 -3.74 -1.62 -13.63
C ASN A 31 -2.83 -0.52 -14.23
N SER A 32 -2.96 0.74 -13.82
CA SER A 32 -2.21 1.88 -14.32
C SER A 32 -2.30 3.05 -13.32
N PRO A 33 -1.25 3.89 -13.17
CA PRO A 33 -1.27 5.05 -12.27
C PRO A 33 -2.38 6.06 -12.56
N CYS A 34 -2.85 6.13 -13.81
CA CYS A 34 -3.98 6.96 -14.26
C CYS A 34 -5.09 6.09 -14.88
N GLY A 35 -5.24 4.86 -14.37
CA GLY A 35 -6.23 3.90 -14.82
C GLY A 35 -7.65 4.26 -14.40
N GLN A 36 -8.53 3.25 -14.41
CA GLN A 36 -9.88 3.44 -13.89
C GLN A 36 -9.84 3.72 -12.39
N LEU A 37 -10.41 4.85 -12.00
CA LEU A 37 -10.50 5.29 -10.62
C LEU A 37 -11.61 4.55 -9.88
N VAL A 38 -11.28 4.01 -8.71
CA VAL A 38 -12.20 3.42 -7.74
C VAL A 38 -11.85 3.97 -6.36
N HIS A 39 -12.85 4.28 -5.54
CA HIS A 39 -12.58 4.71 -4.18
C HIS A 39 -12.45 3.51 -3.24
N ALA A 40 -11.49 3.61 -2.34
CA ALA A 40 -11.19 2.62 -1.32
C ALA A 40 -11.13 3.27 0.07
N ASN A 41 -11.30 2.46 1.10
CA ASN A 41 -11.09 2.82 2.48
C ASN A 41 -10.03 1.88 3.07
N VAL A 42 -8.98 2.49 3.63
CA VAL A 42 -7.93 1.79 4.36
C VAL A 42 -8.22 1.92 5.84
N SER A 43 -8.34 0.79 6.52
CA SER A 43 -8.51 0.72 7.97
C SER A 43 -7.41 -0.15 8.59
N TYR A 44 -7.20 0.04 9.89
CA TYR A 44 -6.27 -0.77 10.67
C TYR A 44 -7.03 -1.47 11.80
N SER A 45 -6.83 -2.78 11.94
CA SER A 45 -7.40 -3.58 13.03
C SER A 45 -6.28 -4.16 13.87
N TYR A 46 -6.24 -3.76 15.15
CA TYR A 46 -5.32 -4.36 16.12
C TYR A 46 -5.64 -5.84 16.39
N ASN A 47 -6.90 -6.25 16.24
CA ASN A 47 -7.34 -7.61 16.48
C ASN A 47 -6.96 -8.55 15.33
N ASP A 48 -6.98 -8.04 14.09
CA ASP A 48 -6.60 -8.80 12.89
C ASP A 48 -5.13 -8.59 12.51
N GLY A 49 -4.40 -7.79 13.31
CA GLY A 49 -2.95 -7.63 13.23
C GLY A 49 -2.44 -6.87 12.01
N GLY A 50 -3.29 -6.12 11.29
CA GLY A 50 -2.87 -5.50 10.04
C GLY A 50 -3.86 -4.49 9.46
N TYR A 51 -3.46 -3.93 8.31
CA TYR A 51 -4.34 -3.08 7.51
C TYR A 51 -5.28 -3.94 6.66
N THR A 52 -6.45 -3.38 6.39
CA THR A 52 -7.41 -3.89 5.40
C THR A 52 -7.81 -2.76 4.47
N VAL A 53 -8.03 -3.10 3.20
CA VAL A 53 -8.47 -2.17 2.17
C VAL A 53 -9.79 -2.66 1.63
N THR A 54 -10.81 -1.81 1.67
CA THR A 54 -12.16 -2.11 1.21
C THR A 54 -12.57 -1.11 0.13
N SER A 55 -13.45 -1.50 -0.80
CA SER A 55 -14.03 -0.56 -1.75
C SER A 55 -15.04 0.35 -1.04
N SER A 56 -15.40 1.47 -1.66
CA SER A 56 -16.50 2.33 -1.20
C SER A 56 -17.85 1.61 -1.11
N TYR A 57 -18.00 0.45 -1.76
CA TYR A 57 -19.19 -0.39 -1.73
C TYR A 57 -19.12 -1.52 -0.68
N GLY A 58 -18.04 -1.58 0.12
CA GLY A 58 -17.86 -2.56 1.18
C GLY A 58 -17.25 -3.90 0.76
N SER A 59 -16.83 -4.05 -0.50
CA SER A 59 -16.11 -5.24 -0.95
C SER A 59 -14.67 -5.22 -0.40
N MET A 60 -14.16 -6.36 0.07
CA MET A 60 -12.75 -6.49 0.43
C MET A 60 -11.89 -6.32 -0.84
N LEU A 61 -10.79 -5.58 -0.75
CA LEU A 61 -9.81 -5.44 -1.84
C LEU A 61 -8.49 -6.09 -1.45
N LEU A 62 -7.98 -5.74 -0.27
CA LEU A 62 -6.75 -6.29 0.30
C LEU A 62 -6.95 -6.56 1.79
N GLN A 63 -6.38 -7.65 2.30
CA GLN A 63 -6.35 -7.96 3.73
C GLN A 63 -4.97 -8.47 4.15
N ASN A 64 -4.74 -8.53 5.46
CA ASN A 64 -3.51 -9.05 6.06
C ASN A 64 -2.25 -8.33 5.55
N LEU A 65 -2.35 -7.01 5.31
CA LEU A 65 -1.23 -6.19 4.89
C LEU A 65 -0.16 -6.18 5.99
N THR A 66 0.99 -6.79 5.69
CA THR A 66 2.15 -6.88 6.58
C THR A 66 3.31 -6.13 5.98
N PHE A 67 3.80 -5.09 6.67
CA PHE A 67 4.88 -4.24 6.20
C PHE A 67 6.25 -4.75 6.65
N ASP A 68 7.18 -4.83 5.70
CA ASP A 68 8.61 -4.83 5.97
C ASP A 68 9.11 -3.40 5.97
N TYR A 69 9.10 -2.79 7.16
CA TYR A 69 9.51 -1.40 7.37
C TYR A 69 10.97 -1.11 7.01
N SER A 70 11.81 -2.13 6.89
CA SER A 70 13.22 -1.94 6.53
C SER A 70 13.43 -1.71 5.03
N ASN A 71 12.48 -2.16 4.20
CA ASN A 71 12.61 -2.16 2.75
C ASN A 71 11.43 -1.48 2.03
N GLU A 72 10.52 -0.83 2.77
CA GLU A 72 9.32 -0.17 2.21
C GLU A 72 8.39 -1.11 1.43
N PHE A 73 8.49 -2.42 1.62
CA PHE A 73 7.64 -3.42 0.99
C PHE A 73 6.53 -3.89 1.92
N PHE A 74 5.47 -4.44 1.34
CA PHE A 74 4.47 -5.20 2.10
C PHE A 74 4.03 -6.45 1.34
N THR A 75 3.50 -7.40 2.09
CA THR A 75 2.75 -8.54 1.56
C THR A 75 1.30 -8.45 2.01
N ALA A 76 0.39 -8.99 1.21
CA ALA A 76 -1.04 -9.00 1.51
C ALA A 76 -1.75 -10.13 0.75
N GLN A 77 -3.06 -10.25 0.98
CA GLN A 77 -3.95 -11.08 0.18
C GLN A 77 -4.95 -10.18 -0.54
N GLY A 78 -5.04 -10.30 -1.86
CA GLY A 78 -5.98 -9.58 -2.71
C GLY A 78 -7.23 -10.39 -2.98
N ALA A 79 -8.40 -9.81 -2.75
CA ALA A 79 -9.67 -10.48 -3.01
C ALA A 79 -9.99 -10.51 -4.51
N LEU A 80 -10.34 -11.69 -5.02
CA LEU A 80 -10.75 -11.89 -6.39
C LEU A 80 -12.27 -12.04 -6.47
N TYR A 81 -12.86 -11.41 -7.48
CA TYR A 81 -14.29 -11.43 -7.74
C TYR A 81 -14.57 -11.82 -9.19
N SER A 82 -15.66 -12.54 -9.39
CA SER A 82 -16.18 -12.88 -10.71
C SER A 82 -16.62 -11.62 -11.45
N LEU A 83 -16.12 -11.42 -12.67
CA LEU A 83 -16.54 -10.32 -13.54
C LEU A 83 -18.00 -10.46 -14.00
N THR A 84 -18.57 -11.66 -13.95
CA THR A 84 -19.92 -11.92 -14.46
C THR A 84 -21.00 -11.55 -13.46
N ASN A 85 -20.78 -11.84 -12.17
CA ASN A 85 -21.81 -11.70 -11.14
C ASN A 85 -21.31 -11.02 -9.86
N GLY A 86 -20.05 -10.57 -9.81
CA GLY A 86 -19.47 -9.90 -8.64
C GLY A 86 -19.28 -10.81 -7.43
N GLN A 87 -19.42 -12.13 -7.58
CA GLN A 87 -19.26 -13.09 -6.49
C GLN A 87 -17.78 -13.19 -6.08
N PHE A 88 -17.51 -13.24 -4.78
CA PHE A 88 -16.18 -13.54 -4.25
C PHE A 88 -15.73 -14.93 -4.69
N LEU A 89 -14.53 -15.02 -5.28
CA LEU A 89 -13.95 -16.26 -5.78
C LEU A 89 -12.89 -16.83 -4.85
N GLY A 90 -12.08 -15.96 -4.25
CA GLY A 90 -10.94 -16.38 -3.43
C GLY A 90 -9.94 -15.26 -3.25
N PHE A 91 -8.73 -15.62 -2.84
CA PHE A 91 -7.62 -14.68 -2.68
C PHE A 91 -6.48 -14.99 -3.63
N THR A 92 -5.70 -13.97 -3.97
CA THR A 92 -4.39 -14.08 -4.60
C THR A 92 -3.32 -13.40 -3.75
N ASP A 93 -2.09 -13.84 -3.86
CA ASP A 93 -0.97 -13.20 -3.17
C ASP A 93 -0.73 -11.80 -3.74
N VAL A 94 -0.43 -10.86 -2.85
CA VAL A 94 -0.09 -9.49 -3.20
C VAL A 94 1.26 -9.14 -2.61
N LYS A 95 2.09 -8.51 -3.44
CA LYS A 95 3.29 -7.81 -3.00
C LYS A 95 3.16 -6.35 -3.38
N GLY A 96 3.63 -5.47 -2.52
CA GLY A 96 3.55 -4.06 -2.80
C GLY A 96 4.68 -3.28 -2.16
N PHE A 97 4.70 -1.99 -2.45
CA PHE A 97 5.65 -1.06 -1.86
C PHE A 97 4.97 0.26 -1.52
N THR A 98 5.52 0.97 -0.54
CA THR A 98 5.03 2.26 -0.05
C THR A 98 6.12 3.31 -0.20
N SER A 99 5.97 4.27 -1.12
CA SER A 99 6.95 5.37 -1.25
C SER A 99 6.67 6.52 -0.26
N SER A 100 5.49 6.54 0.36
CA SER A 100 5.13 7.47 1.42
C SER A 100 3.93 6.95 2.20
N THR A 101 3.60 7.57 3.34
CA THR A 101 2.38 7.24 4.10
C THR A 101 1.08 7.52 3.32
N TYR A 102 1.15 8.22 2.19
CA TYR A 102 0.01 8.64 1.36
C TYR A 102 -0.02 7.94 -0.01
N TYR A 103 0.91 7.02 -0.29
CA TYR A 103 0.98 6.32 -1.57
C TYR A 103 1.54 4.92 -1.42
N PHE A 104 0.84 3.93 -1.99
CA PHE A 104 1.37 2.58 -2.14
C PHE A 104 0.91 1.92 -3.44
N GLN A 105 1.66 0.92 -3.88
CA GLN A 105 1.32 0.10 -5.04
C GLN A 105 1.15 -1.35 -4.61
N ALA A 106 0.18 -2.05 -5.22
CA ALA A 106 -0.10 -3.45 -4.94
C ALA A 106 -0.07 -4.26 -6.24
N ALA A 107 0.88 -5.16 -6.38
CA ALA A 107 0.98 -6.12 -7.46
C ALA A 107 0.36 -7.46 -7.04
N TYR A 108 -0.67 -7.87 -7.77
CA TYR A 108 -1.42 -9.10 -7.56
C TYR A 108 -0.86 -10.22 -8.41
N ALA A 109 -0.60 -11.36 -7.79
CA ALA A 109 -0.13 -12.54 -8.49
C ALA A 109 -1.22 -13.06 -9.46
N PRO A 110 -0.82 -13.59 -10.63
CA PRO A 110 -1.75 -14.29 -11.51
C PRO A 110 -2.30 -15.55 -10.82
N SER A 111 -3.53 -15.91 -11.13
CA SER A 111 -4.15 -17.16 -10.71
C SER A 111 -4.80 -17.87 -11.89
N THR A 112 -4.32 -19.08 -12.17
CA THR A 112 -4.90 -19.95 -13.20
C THR A 112 -6.26 -20.52 -12.78
N GLU A 113 -6.46 -20.74 -11.47
CA GLU A 113 -7.72 -21.24 -10.91
C GLU A 113 -8.89 -20.29 -11.21
N TYR A 114 -8.65 -18.98 -11.11
CA TYR A 114 -9.68 -17.96 -11.31
C TYR A 114 -9.59 -17.25 -12.66
N ASN A 115 -8.75 -17.74 -13.59
CA ASN A 115 -8.45 -17.10 -14.87
C ASN A 115 -8.10 -15.60 -14.72
N TYR A 116 -7.31 -15.29 -13.69
CA TYR A 116 -6.90 -13.94 -13.35
C TYR A 116 -5.44 -13.71 -13.80
N PRO A 117 -5.16 -12.76 -14.71
CA PRO A 117 -3.82 -12.57 -15.27
C PRO A 117 -2.84 -11.86 -14.33
N GLY A 118 -3.28 -11.45 -13.13
CA GLY A 118 -2.54 -10.52 -12.29
C GLY A 118 -2.84 -9.07 -12.66
N GLY A 119 -2.17 -8.15 -11.97
CA GLY A 119 -2.33 -6.72 -12.19
C GLY A 119 -1.58 -5.91 -11.14
N THR A 120 -1.50 -4.61 -11.35
CA THR A 120 -0.92 -3.68 -10.37
C THR A 120 -1.87 -2.51 -10.15
N ASP A 121 -2.28 -2.31 -8.91
CA ASP A 121 -3.08 -1.15 -8.54
C ASP A 121 -2.24 -0.11 -7.82
N TYR A 122 -2.66 1.14 -7.98
CA TYR A 122 -1.99 2.31 -7.44
C TYR A 122 -2.93 3.02 -6.49
N TYR A 123 -2.51 3.20 -5.24
CA TYR A 123 -3.32 3.78 -4.18
C TYR A 123 -2.73 5.11 -3.75
N THR A 124 -3.55 6.15 -3.77
CA THR A 124 -3.19 7.50 -3.31
C THR A 124 -4.20 7.96 -2.27
N PHE A 125 -3.75 8.50 -1.15
CA PHE A 125 -4.65 9.06 -0.15
C PHE A 125 -5.40 10.26 -0.74
N THR A 126 -6.73 10.31 -0.65
CA THR A 126 -7.56 11.30 -1.38
C THR A 126 -7.33 12.75 -0.95
N GLN A 127 -6.56 13.00 0.12
CA GLN A 127 -6.09 14.36 0.50
C GLN A 127 -4.71 14.72 -0.07
N ALA A 128 -4.03 13.81 -0.77
CA ALA A 128 -2.77 14.06 -1.44
C ALA A 128 -3.03 14.40 -2.93
N PRO A 129 -2.41 15.45 -3.49
CA PRO A 129 -2.52 15.73 -4.90
C PRO A 129 -1.92 14.56 -5.71
N CYS A 130 -2.62 14.10 -6.75
CA CYS A 130 -2.05 13.22 -7.77
C CYS A 130 -0.89 13.95 -8.46
N THR A 131 0.33 13.81 -7.96
CA THR A 131 1.54 14.10 -8.72
C THR A 131 1.94 12.81 -9.41
N PRO A 132 1.77 12.68 -10.75
CA PRO A 132 2.37 11.57 -11.46
C PRO A 132 3.88 11.62 -11.24
N ASP A 133 4.45 10.52 -10.76
CA ASP A 133 5.88 10.38 -10.54
C ASP A 133 6.58 10.35 -11.90
N LEU A 134 7.09 11.49 -12.34
CA LEU A 134 7.96 11.60 -13.51
C LEU A 134 9.40 11.23 -13.14
N ASN A 135 9.66 10.03 -12.61
CA ASN A 135 10.94 9.30 -12.84
C ASN A 135 11.04 7.93 -12.13
N PRO A 136 10.83 6.82 -12.84
CA PRO A 136 11.42 5.55 -12.46
C PRO A 136 12.83 5.46 -13.10
N HIS A 137 13.87 5.52 -12.27
CA HIS A 137 15.31 5.34 -12.57
C HIS A 137 16.11 6.56 -13.08
N GLN A 138 17.04 7.05 -12.26
CA GLN A 138 18.50 6.83 -12.42
C GLN A 138 19.30 7.94 -11.72
N THR A 139 19.87 7.61 -10.57
CA THR A 139 21.17 8.14 -10.15
C THR A 139 22.21 7.71 -11.19
N VAL A 140 22.57 8.60 -12.12
CA VAL A 140 23.87 8.54 -12.80
C VAL A 140 24.65 9.76 -12.33
N HIS A 141 25.66 9.48 -11.50
CA HIS A 141 26.75 10.40 -11.26
C HIS A 141 27.26 10.94 -12.60
N LYS A 142 27.19 12.25 -12.80
CA LYS A 142 28.16 12.97 -13.62
C LYS A 142 28.93 13.89 -12.68
N GLY A 143 30.01 13.35 -12.13
CA GLY A 143 31.13 14.18 -11.71
C GLY A 143 31.95 14.55 -12.95
N LEU A 144 32.30 15.84 -13.01
CA LEU A 144 33.26 16.51 -13.92
C LEU A 144 32.98 16.41 -15.43
#